data_AF-A0A7C9VR02-F1
#
_entry.id   AF-A0A7C9VR02-F1
#
_cell.length_a   1.000
_cell.length_b   1.000
_cell.length_c   1.000
_cell.angle_alpha   90.00
_cell.angle_beta   90.00
_cell.angle_gamma   90.00
#
_symmetry.space_group_name_H-M   'P 1'
#
loop_
_entity.id
_entity.type
_entity.pdbx_description
1 polymer ?
#
loop_
_entity_poly.entity_id
_entity_poly.type
_entity_poly.pdbx_seq_one_letter_code
_entity_poly.pdbx_strand_id
1 'polypeptide(L)'
;MTEPNKLPPSDLSRDVPSHQPAAGGIAARARASAAPQYLTALNPEQREAVETLDGPVLVLAGAGTGKTRVLTSRIAHILSTGRARPHEILSVTFTNKAAREMKHRLGQMLGQAVEGMPWLGTFHSIGGRILRYHAELVQLKSNFTVLDVDDQIRLLKQLLQAENIDDKRWPARMLAGLIDGWKNRGLTPSQVPAGEAAVFGNGKGGKLYASYQERLKILNAADFGDLLLENIR
;
A
#
# COMPACT_ATOMS: atom_id res chain seq x y z
N MET A 1 19.06 -70.49 44.99
CA MET A 1 18.02 -69.48 44.72
C MET A 1 18.57 -68.58 43.62
N THR A 2 18.53 -69.00 42.34
CA THR A 2 17.39 -69.04 41.37
C THR A 2 17.45 -67.85 40.41
N GLU A 3 17.84 -68.08 39.16
CA GLU A 3 17.56 -67.21 38.00
C GLU A 3 16.03 -67.07 37.80
N PRO A 4 15.49 -65.96 37.22
CA PRO A 4 15.55 -65.69 35.75
C PRO A 4 15.73 -64.16 35.46
N ASN A 5 15.57 -63.56 34.26
CA ASN A 5 15.14 -64.03 32.92
C ASN A 5 15.73 -63.14 31.79
N LYS A 6 15.44 -63.44 30.52
CA LYS A 6 15.50 -62.52 29.36
C LYS A 6 14.16 -62.51 28.61
N LEU A 7 13.62 -61.33 28.28
CA LEU A 7 12.52 -61.07 27.31
C LEU A 7 12.44 -59.51 27.07
N PRO A 8 11.76 -59.00 26.02
CA PRO A 8 12.46 -58.29 24.92
C PRO A 8 12.14 -56.78 24.84
N PRO A 9 12.71 -56.02 23.87
CA PRO A 9 12.39 -54.61 23.68
C PRO A 9 10.91 -54.39 23.33
N SER A 10 10.29 -53.37 23.93
CA SER A 10 8.90 -53.01 23.67
C SER A 10 8.75 -52.30 22.32
N ASP A 11 8.34 -53.05 21.30
CA ASP A 11 7.92 -52.49 20.02
C ASP A 11 6.55 -51.81 20.17
N LEU A 12 6.55 -50.48 20.04
CA LEU A 12 5.33 -49.65 20.02
C LEU A 12 5.38 -48.65 18.87
N SER A 13 5.83 -49.12 17.70
CA SER A 13 5.48 -48.55 16.41
C SER A 13 3.98 -48.73 16.15
N ARG A 14 3.13 -47.95 16.83
CA ARG A 14 1.74 -47.78 16.38
C ARG A 14 1.74 -46.95 15.11
N ASP A 15 1.86 -47.63 13.98
CA ASP A 15 1.53 -47.09 12.66
C ASP A 15 0.09 -46.58 12.67
N VAL A 16 -0.07 -45.28 12.94
CA VAL A 16 -1.27 -44.54 12.58
C VAL A 16 -1.19 -44.35 11.06
N PRO A 17 -2.06 -44.97 10.24
CA PRO A 17 -1.96 -44.83 8.81
C PRO A 17 -2.11 -43.35 8.45
N SER A 18 -1.07 -42.77 7.87
CA SER A 18 -1.08 -41.40 7.38
C SER A 18 -1.96 -41.34 6.13
N HIS A 19 -3.28 -41.29 6.34
CA HIS A 19 -4.28 -41.28 5.28
C HIS A 19 -4.25 -39.93 4.55
N GLN A 20 -3.22 -39.73 3.71
CA GLN A 20 -3.24 -38.74 2.65
C GLN A 20 -4.32 -39.15 1.66
N PRO A 21 -5.44 -38.41 1.53
CA PRO A 21 -6.53 -38.81 0.66
C PRO A 21 -6.06 -38.76 -0.80
N ALA A 22 -6.18 -39.90 -1.49
CA ALA A 22 -5.77 -40.05 -2.89
C ALA A 22 -6.39 -38.97 -3.79
N ALA A 23 -5.58 -38.45 -4.72
CA ALA A 23 -6.03 -37.49 -5.71
C ALA A 23 -7.23 -38.05 -6.49
N GLY A 24 -8.33 -37.29 -6.55
CA GLY A 24 -9.56 -37.71 -7.23
C GLY A 24 -10.56 -38.54 -6.41
N GLY A 25 -10.28 -38.85 -5.14
CA GLY A 25 -11.26 -39.49 -4.24
C GLY A 25 -12.48 -38.61 -3.92
N ILE A 26 -13.54 -39.17 -3.33
CA ILE A 26 -14.81 -38.46 -3.05
C ILE A 26 -14.57 -37.18 -2.22
N ALA A 27 -13.70 -37.24 -1.20
CA ALA A 27 -13.33 -36.07 -0.38
C ALA A 27 -12.47 -35.03 -1.11
N ALA A 28 -11.82 -35.39 -2.23
CA ALA A 28 -11.15 -34.42 -3.10
C ALA A 28 -12.16 -33.77 -4.06
N ARG A 29 -13.09 -34.56 -4.63
CA ARG A 29 -14.17 -34.05 -5.49
C ARG A 29 -15.13 -33.14 -4.70
N ALA A 30 -15.50 -33.51 -3.48
CA ALA A 30 -16.34 -32.70 -2.59
C ALA A 30 -15.67 -31.36 -2.20
N ARG A 31 -14.34 -31.34 -2.03
CA ARG A 31 -13.57 -30.09 -1.83
C ARG A 31 -13.44 -29.26 -3.10
N ALA A 32 -13.44 -29.88 -4.28
CA ALA A 32 -13.45 -29.18 -5.57
C ALA A 32 -14.84 -28.66 -5.96
N SER A 33 -15.92 -29.31 -5.51
CA SER A 33 -17.31 -28.88 -5.75
C SER A 33 -17.84 -27.88 -4.71
N ALA A 34 -17.20 -27.78 -3.54
CA ALA A 34 -17.53 -26.77 -2.55
C ALA A 34 -17.07 -25.39 -3.04
N ALA A 35 -18.00 -24.43 -3.10
CA ALA A 35 -17.65 -23.05 -3.42
C ALA A 35 -16.59 -22.54 -2.41
N PRO A 36 -15.51 -21.87 -2.88
CA PRO A 36 -14.47 -21.35 -2.00
C PRO A 36 -15.03 -20.51 -0.85
N GLN A 37 -14.44 -20.64 0.35
CA GLN A 37 -14.96 -20.03 1.58
C GLN A 37 -15.07 -18.49 1.52
N TYR A 38 -14.30 -17.83 0.64
CA TYR A 38 -14.41 -16.39 0.41
C TYR A 38 -15.67 -15.97 -0.40
N LEU A 39 -16.40 -16.93 -1.01
CA LEU A 39 -17.66 -16.70 -1.75
C LEU A 39 -18.93 -17.12 -0.98
N THR A 40 -18.83 -17.91 0.10
CA THR A 40 -19.99 -18.61 0.70
C THR A 40 -20.95 -17.73 1.50
N ALA A 41 -20.59 -16.48 1.79
CA ALA A 41 -21.50 -15.51 2.41
C ALA A 41 -21.36 -14.12 1.78
N LEU A 42 -21.35 -14.09 0.46
CA LEU A 42 -21.63 -12.92 -0.37
C LEU A 42 -23.09 -12.99 -0.84
N ASN A 43 -23.77 -11.85 -0.94
CA ASN A 43 -25.07 -11.78 -1.64
C ASN A 43 -24.83 -11.80 -3.18
N PRO A 44 -25.89 -11.88 -4.03
CA PRO A 44 -25.73 -11.97 -5.47
C PRO A 44 -24.88 -10.84 -6.08
N GLU A 45 -25.12 -9.60 -5.69
CA GLU A 45 -24.43 -8.41 -6.23
C GLU A 45 -22.96 -8.35 -5.77
N GLN A 46 -22.68 -8.76 -4.53
CA GLN A 46 -21.31 -8.89 -4.03
C GLN A 46 -20.55 -10.04 -4.72
N ARG A 47 -21.24 -11.14 -5.07
CA ARG A 47 -20.66 -12.25 -5.82
C ARG A 47 -20.35 -11.81 -7.25
N GLU A 48 -21.29 -11.17 -7.94
CA GLU A 48 -21.09 -10.61 -9.28
C GLU A 48 -19.86 -9.69 -9.30
N ALA A 49 -19.75 -8.74 -8.37
CA ALA A 49 -18.59 -7.86 -8.24
C ALA A 49 -17.25 -8.58 -7.95
N VAL A 50 -17.29 -9.82 -7.44
CA VAL A 50 -16.10 -10.66 -7.19
C VAL A 50 -15.75 -11.53 -8.41
N GLU A 51 -16.74 -12.02 -9.13
CA GLU A 51 -16.60 -12.94 -10.27
C GLU A 51 -16.43 -12.19 -11.61
N THR A 52 -16.84 -10.92 -11.72
CA THR A 52 -16.48 -10.05 -12.86
C THR A 52 -15.00 -9.70 -12.78
N LEU A 53 -14.16 -10.43 -13.53
CA LEU A 53 -12.71 -10.26 -13.53
C LEU A 53 -12.18 -9.45 -14.73
N ASP A 54 -12.91 -9.41 -15.82
CA ASP A 54 -12.49 -8.81 -17.08
C ASP A 54 -13.07 -7.38 -17.22
N GLY A 55 -12.21 -6.41 -17.55
CA GLY A 55 -12.60 -5.00 -17.76
C GLY A 55 -12.74 -4.14 -16.48
N PRO A 56 -13.04 -2.83 -16.62
CA PRO A 56 -13.24 -1.92 -15.50
C PRO A 56 -14.53 -2.21 -14.73
N VAL A 57 -14.48 -2.24 -13.40
CA VAL A 57 -15.64 -2.50 -12.53
C VAL A 57 -15.73 -1.42 -11.45
N LEU A 58 -16.89 -0.75 -11.36
CA LEU A 58 -17.21 0.22 -10.32
C LEU A 58 -18.23 -0.37 -9.34
N VAL A 59 -17.85 -0.53 -8.07
CA VAL A 59 -18.73 -1.04 -7.01
C VAL A 59 -19.26 0.13 -6.17
N LEU A 60 -20.50 0.55 -6.44
CA LEU A 60 -21.21 1.55 -5.62
C LEU A 60 -21.82 0.87 -4.40
N ALA A 61 -21.49 1.35 -3.20
CA ALA A 61 -21.84 0.66 -1.96
C ALA A 61 -21.87 1.59 -0.75
N GLY A 62 -22.97 1.54 0.02
CA GLY A 62 -23.20 2.36 1.21
C GLY A 62 -22.31 2.01 2.42
N ALA A 63 -22.48 2.71 3.53
CA ALA A 63 -21.87 2.32 4.81
C ALA A 63 -22.37 0.91 5.23
N GLY A 64 -21.51 0.10 5.85
CA GLY A 64 -21.86 -1.25 6.33
C GLY A 64 -22.07 -2.35 5.27
N THR A 65 -22.31 -2.01 4.00
CA THR A 65 -22.68 -2.95 2.90
C THR A 65 -21.57 -3.94 2.43
N GLY A 66 -20.48 -4.09 3.19
CA GLY A 66 -19.47 -5.11 2.90
C GLY A 66 -18.40 -4.73 1.84
N LYS A 67 -18.24 -3.46 1.47
CA LYS A 67 -17.18 -2.99 0.52
C LYS A 67 -15.82 -3.68 0.67
N THR A 68 -15.26 -3.66 1.88
CA THR A 68 -13.96 -4.29 2.18
C THR A 68 -13.98 -5.79 1.95
N ARG A 69 -15.10 -6.46 2.26
CA ARG A 69 -15.29 -7.90 2.05
C ARG A 69 -15.26 -8.23 0.56
N VAL A 70 -16.02 -7.50 -0.26
CA VAL A 70 -16.02 -7.66 -1.73
C VAL A 70 -14.60 -7.53 -2.28
N LEU A 71 -13.88 -6.47 -1.91
CA LEU A 71 -12.52 -6.25 -2.39
C LEU A 71 -11.55 -7.37 -1.97
N THR A 72 -11.60 -7.84 -0.72
CA THR A 72 -10.77 -8.97 -0.27
C THR A 72 -11.16 -10.29 -0.94
N SER A 73 -12.46 -10.56 -1.11
CA SER A 73 -12.94 -11.76 -1.79
C SER A 73 -12.58 -11.75 -3.28
N ARG A 74 -12.56 -10.59 -3.95
CA ARG A 74 -12.15 -10.44 -5.36
C ARG A 74 -10.67 -10.74 -5.54
N ILE A 75 -9.81 -10.18 -4.68
CA ILE A 75 -8.37 -10.49 -4.67
C ILE A 75 -8.15 -12.00 -4.38
N ALA A 76 -8.86 -12.56 -3.40
CA ALA A 76 -8.78 -13.99 -3.11
C ALA A 76 -9.26 -14.86 -4.29
N HIS A 77 -10.30 -14.44 -5.01
CA HIS A 77 -10.80 -15.14 -6.19
C HIS A 77 -9.80 -15.12 -7.35
N ILE A 78 -9.23 -13.95 -7.68
CA ILE A 78 -8.20 -13.81 -8.72
C ILE A 78 -6.99 -14.73 -8.45
N LEU A 79 -6.49 -14.74 -7.21
CA LEU A 79 -5.35 -15.56 -6.83
C LEU A 79 -5.70 -17.06 -6.80
N SER A 80 -6.87 -17.43 -6.27
CA SER A 80 -7.28 -18.84 -6.16
C SER A 80 -7.65 -19.48 -7.50
N THR A 81 -8.05 -18.68 -8.49
CA THR A 81 -8.34 -19.14 -9.86
C THR A 81 -7.12 -19.11 -10.78
N GLY A 82 -5.96 -18.66 -10.29
CA GLY A 82 -4.74 -18.52 -11.08
C GLY A 82 -4.78 -17.43 -12.14
N ARG A 83 -5.75 -16.51 -12.07
CA ARG A 83 -5.92 -15.39 -13.02
C ARG A 83 -4.82 -14.32 -12.91
N ALA A 84 -4.16 -14.22 -11.75
CA ALA A 84 -2.95 -13.42 -11.55
C ALA A 84 -2.09 -13.99 -10.41
N ARG A 85 -0.83 -13.57 -10.34
CA ARG A 85 0.12 -13.84 -9.26
C ARG A 85 0.06 -12.74 -8.20
N PRO A 86 0.47 -13.00 -6.93
CA PRO A 86 0.47 -12.00 -5.86
C PRO A 86 1.19 -10.68 -6.17
N HIS A 87 2.23 -10.68 -7.01
CA HIS A 87 2.97 -9.48 -7.43
C HIS A 87 2.35 -8.73 -8.61
N GLU A 88 1.35 -9.31 -9.28
CA GLU A 88 0.62 -8.70 -10.41
C GLU A 88 -0.63 -7.92 -9.93
N ILE A 89 -0.95 -7.99 -8.63
CA ILE A 89 -2.11 -7.31 -8.02
C ILE A 89 -1.67 -6.06 -7.25
N LEU A 90 -2.10 -4.90 -7.71
CA LEU A 90 -2.06 -3.62 -6.98
C LEU A 90 -3.34 -3.45 -6.15
N SER A 91 -3.19 -3.17 -4.84
CA SER A 91 -4.32 -2.84 -3.96
C SER A 91 -3.99 -1.65 -3.07
N VAL A 92 -4.73 -0.56 -3.28
CA VAL A 92 -4.46 0.74 -2.68
C VAL A 92 -5.60 1.22 -1.79
N THR A 93 -5.26 1.91 -0.70
CA THR A 93 -6.21 2.55 0.21
C THR A 93 -5.66 3.86 0.78
N PHE A 94 -6.47 4.60 1.53
CA PHE A 94 -6.08 5.88 2.12
C PHE A 94 -5.40 5.76 3.49
N THR A 95 -5.65 4.70 4.26
CA THR A 95 -5.16 4.60 5.65
C THR A 95 -4.34 3.35 5.91
N ASN A 96 -3.30 3.49 6.74
CA ASN A 96 -2.49 2.37 7.20
C ASN A 96 -3.32 1.32 7.99
N LYS A 97 -4.40 1.75 8.67
CA LYS A 97 -5.35 0.86 9.33
C LYS A 97 -6.07 -0.03 8.32
N ALA A 98 -6.64 0.55 7.26
CA ALA A 98 -7.33 -0.21 6.21
C ALA A 98 -6.38 -1.16 5.46
N ALA A 99 -5.14 -0.74 5.19
CA ALA A 99 -4.14 -1.61 4.55
C ALA A 99 -3.78 -2.82 5.43
N ARG A 100 -3.54 -2.60 6.74
CA ARG A 100 -3.28 -3.69 7.70
C ARG A 100 -4.48 -4.64 7.85
N GLU A 101 -5.70 -4.08 7.94
CA GLU A 101 -6.93 -4.87 8.02
C GLU A 101 -7.14 -5.73 6.75
N MET A 102 -6.89 -5.16 5.57
CA MET A 102 -6.98 -5.88 4.30
C MET A 102 -5.94 -7.00 4.21
N LYS A 103 -4.68 -6.73 4.58
CA LYS A 103 -3.63 -7.77 4.65
C LYS A 103 -4.02 -8.90 5.61
N HIS A 104 -4.55 -8.56 6.79
CA HIS A 104 -5.01 -9.56 7.76
C HIS A 104 -6.16 -10.42 7.22
N ARG A 105 -7.20 -9.81 6.63
CA ARG A 105 -8.32 -10.53 6.01
C ARG A 105 -7.87 -11.44 4.87
N LEU A 106 -6.94 -10.99 4.02
CA LEU A 106 -6.39 -11.83 2.94
C LEU A 106 -5.52 -12.96 3.48
N GLY A 107 -4.73 -12.74 4.54
CA GLY A 107 -3.99 -13.80 5.23
C GLY A 107 -4.90 -14.89 5.82
N GLN A 108 -6.08 -14.52 6.32
CA GLN A 108 -7.10 -15.48 6.76
C GLN A 108 -7.72 -16.28 5.60
N MET A 109 -7.82 -15.70 4.41
CA MET A 109 -8.43 -16.35 3.22
C MET A 109 -7.43 -17.22 2.43
N LEU A 110 -6.15 -16.84 2.39
CA LEU A 110 -5.14 -17.38 1.47
C LEU A 110 -3.87 -17.90 2.16
N GLY A 111 -3.77 -17.77 3.49
CA GLY A 111 -2.56 -18.12 4.24
C GLY A 111 -1.35 -17.28 3.80
N GLN A 112 -0.22 -17.94 3.57
CA GLN A 112 1.08 -17.29 3.30
C GLN A 112 1.13 -16.53 1.97
N ALA A 113 0.21 -16.75 1.02
CA ALA A 113 0.22 -16.07 -0.28
C ALA A 113 0.13 -14.53 -0.16
N VAL A 114 -0.42 -14.01 0.95
CA VAL A 114 -0.50 -12.57 1.21
C VAL A 114 0.86 -11.90 1.46
N GLU A 115 1.87 -12.66 1.92
CA GLU A 115 3.23 -12.12 2.09
C GLU A 115 3.92 -11.90 0.74
N GLY A 116 3.47 -12.58 -0.31
CA GLY A 116 3.90 -12.37 -1.70
C GLY A 116 3.25 -11.17 -2.40
N MET A 117 2.41 -10.37 -1.71
CA MET A 117 1.74 -9.19 -2.27
C MET A 117 2.49 -7.88 -1.92
N PRO A 118 3.54 -7.47 -2.68
CA PRO A 118 4.24 -6.22 -2.41
C PRO A 118 3.29 -5.01 -2.51
N TRP A 119 2.44 -4.97 -3.53
CA TRP A 119 1.65 -3.79 -3.89
C TRP A 119 0.33 -3.64 -3.12
N LEU A 120 0.24 -4.18 -1.90
CA LEU A 120 -0.86 -3.92 -0.97
C LEU A 120 -0.42 -2.83 0.03
N GLY A 121 -1.05 -1.65 -0.01
CA GLY A 121 -0.65 -0.54 0.86
C GLY A 121 -1.50 0.71 0.74
N THR A 122 -0.99 1.82 1.29
CA THR A 122 -1.54 3.15 1.01
C THR A 122 -0.94 3.76 -0.26
N PHE A 123 -1.60 4.77 -0.83
CA PHE A 123 -1.05 5.55 -1.95
C PHE A 123 0.40 5.97 -1.68
N HIS A 124 0.68 6.59 -0.53
CA HIS A 124 2.01 7.02 -0.12
C HIS A 124 3.00 5.85 0.08
N SER A 125 2.58 4.72 0.65
CA SER A 125 3.45 3.55 0.82
C SER A 125 3.82 2.89 -0.51
N ILE A 126 2.90 2.88 -1.48
CA ILE A 126 3.12 2.33 -2.82
C ILE A 126 3.98 3.30 -3.64
N GLY A 127 3.60 4.58 -3.71
CA GLY A 127 4.36 5.61 -4.42
C GLY A 127 5.77 5.78 -3.86
N GLY A 128 5.94 5.74 -2.54
CA GLY A 128 7.26 5.71 -1.91
C GLY A 128 8.08 4.45 -2.23
N ARG A 129 7.45 3.28 -2.45
CA ARG A 129 8.19 2.09 -2.92
C ARG A 129 8.64 2.25 -4.37
N ILE A 130 7.75 2.69 -5.27
CA ILE A 130 8.08 2.93 -6.69
C ILE A 130 9.23 3.96 -6.77
N LEU A 131 9.12 5.06 -6.01
CA LEU A 131 10.13 6.10 -5.94
C LEU A 131 11.48 5.59 -5.43
N ARG A 132 11.53 4.60 -4.52
CA ARG A 132 12.81 3.98 -4.09
C ARG A 132 13.44 3.08 -5.15
N TYR A 133 12.65 2.44 -6.02
CA TYR A 133 13.18 1.68 -7.16
C TYR A 133 13.73 2.58 -8.27
N HIS A 134 13.15 3.77 -8.47
CA HIS A 134 13.48 4.66 -9.59
C HIS A 134 14.05 6.02 -9.13
N ALA A 135 14.63 6.07 -7.93
CA ALA A 135 15.03 7.32 -7.27
C ALA A 135 15.97 8.20 -8.11
N GLU A 136 16.86 7.59 -8.90
CA GLU A 136 17.85 8.32 -9.69
C GLU A 136 17.21 9.12 -10.84
N LEU A 137 16.11 8.62 -11.43
CA LEU A 137 15.32 9.36 -12.43
C LEU A 137 14.76 10.67 -11.87
N VAL A 138 14.58 10.73 -10.55
CA VAL A 138 14.03 11.88 -9.85
C VAL A 138 15.08 12.68 -9.06
N GLN A 139 16.37 12.46 -9.32
CA GLN A 139 17.50 13.09 -8.63
C GLN A 139 17.51 12.83 -7.11
N LEU A 140 17.03 11.66 -6.69
CA LEU A 140 17.13 11.13 -5.33
C LEU A 140 17.98 9.86 -5.30
N LYS A 141 18.43 9.47 -4.11
CA LYS A 141 19.00 8.14 -3.84
C LYS A 141 17.93 7.26 -3.22
N SER A 142 17.97 5.96 -3.45
CA SER A 142 16.96 5.00 -2.97
C SER A 142 16.76 4.98 -1.44
N ASN A 143 17.72 5.51 -0.67
CA ASN A 143 17.66 5.66 0.78
C ASN A 143 17.14 7.03 1.25
N PHE A 144 16.44 7.82 0.41
CA PHE A 144 15.92 9.14 0.78
C PHE A 144 15.05 9.14 2.05
N THR A 145 15.11 10.25 2.80
CA THR A 145 14.29 10.49 4.00
C THR A 145 12.94 11.08 3.60
N VAL A 146 11.86 10.66 4.28
CA VAL A 146 10.55 11.32 4.14
C VAL A 146 10.39 12.34 5.26
N LEU A 147 10.20 13.61 4.93
CA LEU A 147 10.03 14.68 5.92
C LEU A 147 8.59 14.71 6.45
N ASP A 148 8.45 14.79 7.78
CA ASP A 148 7.17 15.12 8.40
C ASP A 148 6.85 16.62 8.31
N VAL A 149 5.65 17.01 8.77
CA VAL A 149 5.16 18.39 8.67
C VAL A 149 6.04 19.39 9.43
N ASP A 150 6.63 19.00 10.56
CA ASP A 150 7.45 19.91 11.36
C ASP A 150 8.85 20.09 10.75
N ASP A 151 9.43 19.03 10.17
CA ASP A 151 10.67 19.14 9.40
C ASP A 151 10.51 19.92 8.09
N GLN A 152 9.39 19.77 7.39
CA GLN A 152 9.04 20.61 6.24
C GLN A 152 8.95 22.09 6.65
N ILE A 153 8.25 22.40 7.75
CA ILE A 153 8.13 23.78 8.26
C ILE A 153 9.50 24.35 8.67
N ARG A 154 10.36 23.55 9.33
CA ARG A 154 11.74 23.97 9.67
C ARG A 154 12.53 24.32 8.42
N LEU A 155 12.44 23.50 7.37
CA LEU A 155 13.15 23.73 6.11
C LEU A 155 12.64 25.00 5.40
N LEU A 156 11.32 25.19 5.33
CA LEU A 156 10.71 26.37 4.74
C LEU A 156 11.11 27.65 5.50
N LYS A 157 11.19 27.64 6.84
CA LYS A 157 11.68 28.79 7.62
C LYS A 157 13.10 29.22 7.24
N GLN A 158 14.00 28.26 6.98
CA GLN A 158 15.36 28.56 6.52
C GLN A 158 15.34 29.26 5.14
N LEU A 159 14.45 28.85 4.24
CA LEU A 159 14.28 29.48 2.92
C LEU A 159 13.68 30.89 3.03
N LEU A 160 12.71 31.10 3.92
CA LEU A 160 12.17 32.45 4.20
C LEU A 160 13.26 33.39 4.72
N GLN A 161 14.08 32.93 5.66
CA GLN A 161 15.18 33.70 6.21
C GLN A 161 16.22 34.06 5.12
N ALA A 162 16.59 33.11 4.26
CA ALA A 162 17.51 33.35 3.15
C ALA A 162 16.97 34.36 2.13
N GLU A 163 15.66 34.38 1.90
CA GLU A 163 14.98 35.33 0.99
C GLU A 163 14.63 36.68 1.65
N ASN A 164 15.05 36.91 2.90
CA ASN A 164 14.70 38.07 3.74
C ASN A 164 13.19 38.29 3.88
N ILE A 165 12.43 37.20 4.07
CA ILE A 165 10.98 37.21 4.29
C ILE A 165 10.69 37.04 5.78
N ASP A 166 9.90 37.96 6.35
CA ASP A 166 9.45 37.89 7.74
C ASP A 166 8.42 36.77 7.97
N ASP A 167 8.82 35.69 8.65
CA ASP A 167 7.98 34.55 9.07
C ASP A 167 6.80 34.96 9.97
N LYS A 168 6.83 36.13 10.63
CA LYS A 168 5.66 36.63 11.39
C LYS A 168 4.55 37.12 10.47
N ARG A 169 4.91 37.84 9.40
CA ARG A 169 3.96 38.33 8.39
C ARG A 169 3.60 37.26 7.36
N TRP A 170 4.53 36.36 7.05
CA TRP A 170 4.41 35.33 6.04
C TRP A 170 4.81 33.95 6.62
N PRO A 171 3.94 33.30 7.42
CA PRO A 171 4.32 32.10 8.15
C PRO A 171 4.70 30.93 7.24
N ALA A 172 5.79 30.23 7.53
CA ALA A 172 6.23 29.05 6.78
C ALA A 172 5.15 27.95 6.67
N ARG A 173 4.25 27.85 7.67
CA ARG A 173 3.10 26.92 7.64
C ARG A 173 2.06 27.30 6.58
N MET A 174 1.90 28.58 6.25
CA MET A 174 1.04 29.03 5.14
C MET A 174 1.66 28.64 3.80
N LEU A 175 2.97 28.82 3.64
CA LEU A 175 3.70 28.36 2.43
C LEU A 175 3.64 26.85 2.26
N ALA A 176 3.80 26.08 3.36
CA ALA A 176 3.64 24.63 3.34
C ALA A 176 2.26 24.20 2.80
N GLY A 177 1.19 24.85 3.26
CA GLY A 177 -0.18 24.58 2.77
C GLY A 177 -0.40 24.95 1.30
N LEU A 178 0.25 26.01 0.80
CA LEU A 178 0.21 26.36 -0.63
C LEU A 178 0.95 25.30 -1.47
N ILE A 179 2.14 24.89 -1.04
CA ILE A 179 2.95 23.86 -1.71
C ILE A 179 2.21 22.51 -1.73
N ASP A 180 1.64 22.08 -0.60
CA ASP A 180 0.82 20.87 -0.52
C ASP A 180 -0.41 20.95 -1.45
N GLY A 181 -1.10 22.10 -1.48
CA GLY A 181 -2.21 22.33 -2.42
C GLY A 181 -1.80 22.26 -3.89
N TRP A 182 -0.60 22.72 -4.24
CA TRP A 182 -0.04 22.59 -5.59
C TRP A 182 0.35 21.14 -5.92
N LYS A 183 1.01 20.43 -5.00
CA LYS A 183 1.37 19.01 -5.16
C LYS A 183 0.14 18.10 -5.31
N ASN A 184 -0.90 18.32 -4.50
CA ASN A 184 -2.16 17.60 -4.57
C ASN A 184 -2.93 17.83 -5.90
N ARG A 185 -2.62 18.90 -6.63
CA ARG A 185 -3.13 19.20 -7.98
C ARG A 185 -2.21 18.70 -9.11
N GLY A 186 -1.11 18.03 -8.80
CA GLY A 186 -0.14 17.56 -9.78
C GLY A 186 0.81 18.65 -10.30
N LEU A 187 0.91 19.80 -9.63
CA LEU A 187 1.67 20.95 -10.13
C LEU A 187 3.13 20.95 -9.65
N THR A 188 4.06 20.87 -10.58
CA THR A 188 5.47 21.21 -10.36
C THR A 188 5.65 22.73 -10.22
N PRO A 189 6.81 23.24 -9.71
CA PRO A 189 7.02 24.68 -9.54
C PRO A 189 6.84 25.52 -10.81
N SER A 190 7.12 24.96 -12.00
CA SER A 190 6.95 25.64 -13.28
C SER A 190 5.50 25.69 -13.79
N GLN A 191 4.60 24.89 -13.19
CA GLN A 191 3.19 24.76 -13.58
C GLN A 191 2.23 25.52 -12.64
N VAL A 192 2.72 26.10 -11.55
CA VAL A 192 1.88 26.91 -10.64
C VAL A 192 1.39 28.17 -11.37
N PRO A 193 0.07 28.43 -11.42
CA PRO A 193 -0.46 29.64 -12.07
C PRO A 193 0.13 30.91 -11.45
N ALA A 194 0.53 31.88 -12.29
CA ALA A 194 1.25 33.08 -11.84
C ALA A 194 0.51 33.86 -10.73
N GLY A 195 -0.82 33.92 -10.80
CA GLY A 195 -1.65 34.54 -9.75
C GLY A 195 -1.56 33.82 -8.40
N GLU A 196 -1.52 32.48 -8.38
CA GLU A 196 -1.33 31.69 -7.17
C GLU A 196 0.11 31.79 -6.64
N ALA A 197 1.09 31.67 -7.53
CA ALA A 197 2.51 31.80 -7.22
C ALA A 197 2.84 33.15 -6.57
N ALA A 198 2.10 34.20 -6.91
CA ALA A 198 2.29 35.55 -6.41
C ALA A 198 1.70 35.82 -5.01
N VAL A 199 0.78 34.97 -4.52
CA VAL A 199 0.04 35.18 -3.26
C VAL A 199 0.96 35.32 -2.05
N PHE A 200 2.09 34.60 -2.03
CA PHE A 200 2.97 34.50 -0.87
C PHE A 200 4.24 35.35 -0.99
N GLY A 201 4.65 35.98 0.12
CA GLY A 201 5.99 36.55 0.27
C GLY A 201 6.32 37.69 -0.69
N ASN A 202 5.32 38.54 -1.01
CA ASN A 202 5.42 39.60 -2.02
C ASN A 202 5.78 39.08 -3.43
N GLY A 203 5.03 38.10 -3.95
CA GLY A 203 5.26 37.57 -5.30
C GLY A 203 6.20 36.36 -5.38
N LYS A 204 6.73 35.89 -4.25
CA LYS A 204 7.82 34.90 -4.19
C LYS A 204 7.38 33.44 -4.03
N GLY A 205 6.09 33.13 -3.86
CA GLY A 205 5.59 31.78 -3.59
C GLY A 205 6.07 30.70 -4.57
N GLY A 206 5.99 30.96 -5.88
CA GLY A 206 6.50 30.04 -6.91
C GLY A 206 8.02 29.82 -6.86
N LYS A 207 8.80 30.89 -6.64
CA LYS A 207 10.26 30.81 -6.46
C LYS A 207 10.60 29.97 -5.22
N LEU A 208 9.91 30.21 -4.11
CA LEU A 208 10.13 29.48 -2.85
C LEU A 208 9.81 28.00 -2.99
N TYR A 209 8.78 27.63 -3.77
CA TYR A 209 8.48 26.23 -4.07
C TYR A 209 9.59 25.58 -4.91
N ALA A 210 10.12 26.27 -5.93
CA ALA A 210 11.28 25.78 -6.70
C ALA A 210 12.50 25.53 -5.79
N SER A 211 12.90 26.54 -5.00
CA SER A 211 14.02 26.43 -4.07
C SER A 211 13.80 25.38 -2.96
N TYR A 212 12.55 25.14 -2.57
CA TYR A 212 12.20 24.06 -1.64
C TYR A 212 12.39 22.67 -2.27
N GLN A 213 11.92 22.44 -3.50
CA GLN A 213 12.18 21.17 -4.21
C GLN A 213 13.69 20.94 -4.43
N GLU A 214 14.43 21.96 -4.87
CA GLU A 214 15.89 21.89 -5.01
C GLU A 214 16.57 21.50 -3.68
N ARG A 215 16.14 22.13 -2.58
CA ARG A 215 16.68 21.86 -1.25
C ARG A 215 16.36 20.45 -0.77
N LEU A 216 15.18 19.91 -1.08
CA LEU A 216 14.84 18.51 -0.81
C LEU A 216 15.78 17.55 -1.56
N LYS A 217 16.06 17.78 -2.85
CA LYS A 217 17.03 16.95 -3.60
C LYS A 217 18.44 17.00 -3.00
N ILE A 218 18.92 18.20 -2.65
CA ILE A 218 20.23 18.39 -2.00
C ILE A 218 20.32 17.60 -0.68
N LEU A 219 19.25 17.58 0.10
CA LEU A 219 19.18 16.84 1.37
C LEU A 219 18.89 15.34 1.20
N ASN A 220 18.73 14.85 -0.04
CA ASN A 220 18.25 13.50 -0.34
C ASN A 220 16.95 13.17 0.42
N ALA A 221 15.98 14.08 0.32
CA ALA A 221 14.71 14.03 1.01
C ALA A 221 13.53 14.21 0.04
N ALA A 222 12.36 13.78 0.50
CA ALA A 222 11.07 13.97 -0.15
C ALA A 222 10.03 14.28 0.94
N ASP A 223 8.97 15.02 0.63
CA ASP A 223 7.79 15.09 1.51
C ASP A 223 6.66 14.16 1.07
N PHE A 224 5.53 14.19 1.78
CA PHE A 224 4.39 13.32 1.47
C PHE A 224 3.80 13.58 0.07
N GLY A 225 3.78 14.82 -0.42
CA GLY A 225 3.31 15.14 -1.75
C GLY A 225 4.23 14.60 -2.84
N ASP A 226 5.56 14.65 -2.60
CA ASP A 226 6.56 14.08 -3.51
C ASP A 226 6.41 12.56 -3.69
N LEU A 227 5.98 11.83 -2.64
CA LEU A 227 5.71 10.39 -2.73
C LEU A 227 4.65 10.03 -3.78
N LEU A 228 3.87 11.00 -4.27
CA LEU A 228 2.91 10.84 -5.37
C LEU A 228 3.36 11.60 -6.62
N LEU A 229 3.67 12.90 -6.50
CA LEU A 229 3.98 13.78 -7.63
C LEU A 229 5.23 13.34 -8.41
N GLU A 230 6.26 12.86 -7.73
CA GLU A 230 7.51 12.44 -8.38
C GLU A 230 7.36 11.15 -9.20
N ASN A 231 6.26 10.41 -9.03
CA ASN A 231 5.98 9.17 -9.78
C ASN A 231 5.19 9.40 -11.09
N ILE A 232 4.74 10.63 -11.37
CA ILE A 232 3.87 10.96 -12.50
C ILE A 232 4.43 12.07 -13.41
N ARG A 233 5.74 12.33 -13.32
CA ARG A 233 6.47 13.36 -14.08
C ARG A 233 7.53 12.79 -15.02
#